data_AF-A0A1G0K6H4-F1
#
_entry.id   AF-A0A1G0K6H4-F1
#
_cell.length_a   1.000
_cell.length_b   1.000
_cell.length_c   1.000
_cell.angle_alpha   90.00
_cell.angle_beta   90.00
_cell.angle_gamma   90.00
#
_symmetry.space_group_name_H-M   'P 1'
#
loop_
_entity.id
_entity.type
_entity.pdbx_description
1 polymer ?
#
loop_
_entity_poly.entity_id
_entity_poly.type
_entity_poly.pdbx_seq_one_letter_code
_entity_poly.pdbx_strand_id
1 'polypeptide(L)'
;MTDNQILLKFPCDFPIKAMGKSAVDFDALVVEIVRKHCPDLLEGAVKSRLSKAGNYISVTVTIQARSRSQLDNIYMDLTAHEKVLMAL
;
A
#
# COMPACT_ATOMS: atom_id res chain seq x y z
N MET A 1 4.73 -30.42 0.22
CA MET A 1 4.87 -29.23 -0.65
C MET A 1 3.50 -28.58 -0.73
N THR A 2 3.11 -27.81 0.28
CA THR A 2 1.77 -27.21 0.34
C THR A 2 1.83 -25.92 -0.46
N ASP A 3 1.59 -26.02 -1.76
CA ASP A 3 1.34 -24.89 -2.64
C ASP A 3 0.04 -24.24 -2.17
N ASN A 4 0.14 -23.37 -1.17
CA ASN A 4 -0.95 -22.51 -0.75
C ASN A 4 -0.99 -21.34 -1.75
N GLN A 5 -1.16 -21.65 -3.04
CA GLN A 5 -1.68 -20.70 -4.00
C GLN A 5 -3.10 -20.40 -3.57
N ILE A 6 -3.21 -19.47 -2.63
CA ILE A 6 -4.41 -18.70 -2.43
C ILE A 6 -4.71 -18.14 -3.81
N LEU A 7 -5.64 -18.76 -4.53
CA LEU A 7 -6.26 -18.14 -5.68
C LEU A 7 -6.89 -16.87 -5.11
N LEU A 8 -6.17 -15.75 -5.16
CA LEU A 8 -6.75 -14.45 -4.86
C LEU A 8 -7.95 -14.33 -5.79
N LYS A 9 -9.15 -14.41 -5.22
CA LYS A 9 -10.41 -14.34 -5.96
C LYS A 9 -10.71 -12.89 -6.19
N PHE A 10 -10.22 -12.35 -7.30
CA PHE A 10 -10.49 -10.96 -7.63
C PHE A 10 -11.96 -10.76 -8.08
N PRO A 11 -12.61 -9.63 -7.74
CA PRO A 11 -12.10 -8.54 -6.91
C PRO A 11 -12.10 -8.90 -5.40
N CYS A 12 -11.06 -8.48 -4.68
CA CYS A 12 -10.96 -8.62 -3.22
C CYS A 12 -10.40 -7.35 -2.59
N ASP A 13 -10.83 -7.02 -1.38
CA ASP A 13 -10.20 -5.98 -0.59
C ASP A 13 -8.85 -6.45 -0.04
N PHE A 14 -7.79 -5.74 -0.42
CA PHE A 14 -6.42 -6.08 -0.04
C PHE A 14 -5.75 -4.89 0.66
N PRO A 15 -5.33 -5.02 1.92
CA PRO A 15 -4.60 -3.98 2.64
C PRO A 15 -3.14 -3.96 2.22
N ILE A 16 -2.70 -2.87 1.59
CA ILE A 16 -1.30 -2.62 1.26
C ILE A 16 -0.70 -1.70 2.33
N LYS A 17 0.38 -2.11 2.98
CA LYS A 17 1.04 -1.33 4.02
C LYS A 17 2.40 -0.85 3.55
N ALA A 18 2.55 0.45 3.40
CA ALA A 18 3.83 1.11 3.16
C ALA A 18 4.39 1.68 4.47
N MET A 19 5.70 1.56 4.66
CA MET A 19 6.42 2.14 5.79
C MET A 19 7.57 2.99 5.27
N GLY A 20 7.73 4.17 5.84
CA GLY A 20 8.76 5.12 5.44
C GLY A 20 9.23 5.97 6.62
N LYS A 21 10.18 6.87 6.35
CA LYS A 21 10.57 7.90 7.34
C LYS A 21 9.39 8.82 7.61
N SER A 22 9.24 9.28 8.85
CA SER A 22 8.21 10.26 9.20
C SER A 22 8.44 11.55 8.41
N ALA A 23 7.59 11.76 7.41
CA ALA A 23 7.53 12.97 6.62
C ALA A 23 6.06 13.41 6.58
N VAL A 24 5.84 14.73 6.60
CA VAL A 24 4.50 15.33 6.66
C VAL A 24 3.64 14.92 5.46
N ASP A 25 4.26 14.58 4.34
CA ASP A 25 3.59 14.23 3.08
C ASP A 25 3.60 12.73 2.74
N PHE A 26 4.02 11.85 3.67
CA PHE A 26 4.19 10.43 3.33
C PHE A 26 2.84 9.71 3.07
N ASP A 27 1.78 10.06 3.80
CA ASP A 27 0.46 9.48 3.52
C ASP A 27 -0.08 9.95 2.16
N ALA A 28 0.01 11.25 1.86
CA ALA A 28 -0.39 11.80 0.57
C ALA A 28 0.38 11.15 -0.59
N LEU A 29 1.69 10.93 -0.41
CA LEU A 29 2.54 10.23 -1.38
C LEU A 29 2.04 8.81 -1.67
N VAL A 30 1.84 8.01 -0.62
CA VAL A 30 1.38 6.61 -0.74
C VAL A 30 0.00 6.56 -1.38
N VAL A 31 -0.89 7.48 -1.00
CA VAL A 31 -2.23 7.59 -1.59
C VAL A 31 -2.14 7.94 -3.06
N GLU A 32 -1.29 8.88 -3.47
CA GLU A 32 -1.12 9.26 -4.87
C GLU A 32 -0.67 8.07 -5.72
N ILE A 33 0.34 7.32 -5.26
CA ILE A 33 0.82 6.10 -5.93
C ILE A 33 -0.30 5.09 -6.07
N VAL A 34 -0.97 4.76 -4.96
CA VAL A 34 -2.04 3.76 -4.97
C VAL A 34 -3.19 4.19 -5.86
N ARG A 35 -3.57 5.48 -5.83
CA ARG A 35 -4.67 6.02 -6.63
C ARG A 35 -4.40 5.97 -8.14
N LYS A 36 -3.14 6.03 -8.58
CA LYS A 36 -2.76 5.83 -10.00
C LYS A 36 -3.17 4.44 -10.51
N HIS A 37 -3.12 3.43 -9.64
CA HIS A 37 -3.50 2.05 -9.98
C HIS A 37 -4.93 1.68 -9.55
N CYS A 38 -5.50 2.42 -8.59
CA CYS A 38 -6.83 2.21 -8.01
C CYS A 38 -7.58 3.55 -7.94
N PRO A 39 -8.14 4.04 -9.07
CA PRO A 39 -8.90 5.30 -9.07
C PRO A 39 -10.17 5.23 -8.20
N ASP A 40 -10.73 4.03 -8.03
CA ASP A 40 -11.88 3.72 -7.18
C ASP A 40 -11.52 3.62 -5.67
N LEU A 41 -10.38 4.16 -5.25
CA LEU A 41 -9.97 4.14 -3.84
C LEU A 41 -11.02 4.86 -2.98
N LEU A 42 -11.61 4.13 -2.04
CA LEU A 42 -12.66 4.63 -1.15
C LEU A 42 -12.11 5.68 -0.17
N GLU A 43 -12.93 6.69 0.13
CA GLU A 43 -12.62 7.66 1.18
C GLU A 43 -12.50 6.95 2.53
N GLY A 44 -11.40 7.17 3.25
CA GLY A 44 -11.11 6.50 4.52
C GLY A 44 -10.48 5.10 4.41
N ALA A 45 -10.16 4.63 3.20
CA ALA A 45 -9.39 3.40 3.00
C ALA A 45 -7.93 3.50 3.46
N VAL A 46 -7.48 4.71 3.81
CA VAL A 46 -6.11 5.05 4.17
C VAL A 46 -6.02 5.24 5.68
N LYS A 47 -5.08 4.54 6.31
CA LYS A 47 -4.77 4.66 7.74
C LYS A 47 -3.29 4.93 7.91
N SER A 48 -2.95 6.13 8.36
CA SER A 48 -1.59 6.50 8.73
C SER A 48 -1.39 6.34 10.24
N ARG A 49 -0.23 5.81 10.63
CA ARG A 49 0.16 5.62 12.02
C ARG A 49 1.64 5.95 12.19
N LEU A 50 1.91 6.92 13.05
CA LEU A 50 3.28 7.24 13.46
C LEU A 50 3.83 6.13 14.37
N SER A 51 5.12 5.86 14.20
CA SER A 51 5.85 4.97 15.09
C SER A 51 5.97 5.58 16.48
N LYS A 52 6.11 4.73 17.50
CA LYS A 52 6.20 5.13 18.92
C LYS A 52 7.34 6.13 19.19
N ALA A 53 8.42 6.04 18.42
CA ALA A 53 9.58 6.93 18.51
C ALA A 53 9.51 8.14 17.56
N GLY A 54 8.46 8.27 16.74
CA GLY A 54 8.30 9.39 15.80
C GLY A 54 9.22 9.39 14.58
N ASN A 55 10.14 8.42 14.44
CA ASN A 55 11.10 8.35 13.31
C ASN A 55 10.51 7.76 12.02
N TYR A 56 9.44 6.98 12.13
CA TYR A 56 8.83 6.26 11.01
C TYR A 56 7.33 6.44 11.01
N ILE A 57 6.73 6.32 9.84
CA ILE A 57 5.29 6.32 9.63
C ILE A 57 4.91 5.07 8.84
N SER A 58 3.80 4.45 9.22
CA SER A 58 3.18 3.35 8.49
C SER A 58 1.86 3.82 7.91
N VAL A 59 1.66 3.62 6.62
CA VAL A 59 0.42 3.94 5.92
C VAL A 59 -0.14 2.64 5.37
N THR A 60 -1.34 2.29 5.80
CA THR A 60 -2.10 1.15 5.29
C THR A 60 -3.19 1.67 4.37
N VAL A 61 -3.20 1.24 3.12
CA VAL A 61 -4.21 1.56 2.12
C VAL A 61 -4.94 0.28 1.73
N THR A 62 -6.23 0.21 2.01
CA THR A 62 -7.07 -0.90 1.57
C THR A 62 -7.56 -0.62 0.17
N ILE A 63 -7.19 -1.46 -0.79
CA ILE A 63 -7.63 -1.34 -2.17
C ILE A 63 -8.54 -2.48 -2.58
N GLN A 64 -9.36 -2.27 -3.61
CA GLN A 64 -10.01 -3.36 -4.32
C GLN A 64 -9.03 -3.93 -5.35
N ALA A 65 -8.29 -4.97 -4.96
CA ALA A 65 -7.44 -5.69 -5.87
C ALA A 65 -8.30 -6.39 -6.94
N ARG A 66 -8.07 -6.06 -8.21
CA ARG A 66 -8.75 -6.67 -9.37
C ARG A 66 -7.88 -7.70 -10.08
N SER A 67 -6.56 -7.64 -9.87
CA SER A 67 -5.61 -8.61 -10.42
C SER A 67 -4.31 -8.61 -9.63
N ARG A 68 -3.52 -9.69 -9.78
CA ARG A 68 -2.20 -9.78 -9.17
C ARG A 68 -1.23 -8.75 -9.78
N SER A 69 -1.34 -8.48 -11.08
CA SER A 69 -0.53 -7.46 -11.75
C SER A 69 -0.80 -6.05 -11.25
N GLN A 70 -2.05 -5.73 -10.86
CA GLN A 70 -2.35 -4.45 -10.23
C GLN A 70 -1.61 -4.30 -8.90
N LEU A 71 -1.65 -5.32 -8.05
CA LEU A 71 -0.92 -5.34 -6.78
C LEU A 71 0.58 -5.19 -7.02
N ASP A 72 1.15 -6.01 -7.90
CA ASP A 72 2.58 -6.00 -8.23
C ASP A 72 3.06 -4.63 -8.69
N ASN A 73 2.32 -3.97 -9.60
CA ASN A 73 2.62 -2.61 -10.03
C ASN A 73 2.60 -1.61 -8.87
N ILE A 74 1.64 -1.71 -7.95
CA ILE A 74 1.59 -0.84 -6.76
C ILE A 74 2.81 -1.08 -5.88
N TYR A 75 3.17 -2.33 -5.60
CA TYR A 75 4.36 -2.65 -4.81
C TYR A 75 5.64 -2.15 -5.48
N MET A 76 5.74 -2.28 -6.81
CA MET A 76 6.88 -1.81 -7.58
C MET A 76 7.01 -0.28 -7.53
N ASP A 77 5.92 0.46 -7.71
CA ASP A 77 5.93 1.93 -7.67
C ASP A 77 6.19 2.46 -6.24
N LEU A 78 5.61 1.81 -5.22
CA LEU A 78 5.91 2.10 -3.82
C LEU A 78 7.38 1.87 -3.50
N THR A 79 7.94 0.70 -3.83
CA THR A 79 9.33 0.36 -3.51
C THR A 79 10.35 1.11 -4.37
N ALA A 80 9.97 1.58 -5.57
CA ALA A 80 10.78 2.46 -6.38
C ALA A 80 10.94 3.86 -5.77
N HIS A 81 10.04 4.26 -4.86
CA HIS A 81 10.12 5.59 -4.28
C HIS A 81 11.08 5.62 -3.07
N GLU A 82 12.12 6.47 -3.13
CA GLU A 82 13.15 6.60 -2.09
C GLU A 82 12.64 6.85 -0.66
N LYS A 83 11.43 7.39 -0.51
CA LYS A 83 10.81 7.64 0.80
C LYS A 83 10.22 6.38 1.44
N VAL A 84 9.90 5.36 0.64
CA VAL A 84 9.35 4.08 1.10
C VAL A 84 10.51 3.15 1.44
N LEU A 85 10.55 2.71 2.69
CA LEU A 85 11.56 1.78 3.17
C LEU A 85 11.09 0.32 3.03
N MET A 86 9.78 0.10 3.12
CA MET A 86 9.21 -1.24 3.08
C MET A 86 7.74 -1.17 2.64
N ALA A 87 7.30 -2.14 1.82
CA ALA A 87 5.90 -2.37 1.50
C ALA A 87 5.53 -3.83 1.81
N LEU A 88 4.33 -4.05 2.36
CA LEU A 88 3.80 -5.32 2.85
C LEU A 88 2.36 -5.50 2.39
#